data_AF-A0A918FA99-F1
#
_entry.id   AF-A0A918FA99-F1
#
_cell.length_a   1.000
_cell.length_b   1.000
_cell.length_c   1.000
_cell.angle_alpha   90.00
_cell.angle_beta   90.00
_cell.angle_gamma   90.00
#
_symmetry.space_group_name_H-M   'P 1'
#
loop_
_entity.id
_entity.type
_entity.pdbx_description
1 polymer ?
#
loop_
_entity_poly.entity_id
_entity_poly.type
_entity_poly.pdbx_seq_one_letter_code
_entity_poly.pdbx_strand_id
1 'polypeptide(L)'
;MSESREVNFVGWGMFYTRAEQTRTLLELVGRAACDQSDFDAVQGVQELASAYVQAVELIDVAALEHINGALTGWQQRLRHPQLVRH
;
A
#
# COMPACT_ATOMS: atom_id res chain seq x y z
N MET A 1 -5.78 -41.17 8.00
CA MET A 1 -5.46 -39.88 8.66
C MET A 1 -5.01 -38.93 7.55
N SER A 2 -5.82 -37.94 7.21
CA SER A 2 -5.60 -37.01 6.09
C SER A 2 -5.79 -35.57 6.59
N GLU A 3 -4.84 -35.07 7.37
CA GLU A 3 -4.75 -33.67 7.77
C GLU A 3 -3.49 -33.07 7.12
N SER A 4 -3.58 -32.60 5.87
CA SER A 4 -2.39 -31.94 5.25
C SER A 4 -2.66 -30.93 4.14
N ARG A 5 -3.89 -30.43 3.91
CA ARG A 5 -4.12 -29.52 2.74
C ARG A 5 -4.93 -28.24 2.97
N GLU A 6 -5.56 -28.04 4.12
CA GLU A 6 -6.36 -26.81 4.34
C GLU A 6 -5.56 -25.60 4.83
N VAL A 7 -4.34 -25.79 5.35
CA VAL A 7 -3.60 -24.71 6.03
C VAL A 7 -2.92 -23.72 5.06
N ASN A 8 -2.65 -24.11 3.82
CA ASN A 8 -1.96 -23.22 2.86
C ASN A 8 -2.90 -22.25 2.12
N PHE A 9 -4.19 -22.54 1.94
CA PHE A 9 -5.07 -21.64 1.18
C PHE A 9 -5.36 -20.32 1.90
N VAL A 10 -5.46 -20.35 3.23
CA VAL A 10 -5.78 -19.16 4.03
C VAL A 10 -4.62 -18.15 4.01
N GLY A 11 -3.36 -18.61 4.10
CA GLY A 11 -2.18 -17.74 4.05
C GLY A 11 -2.04 -16.99 2.72
N TRP A 12 -2.18 -17.70 1.60
CA TRP A 12 -2.15 -17.12 0.26
C TRP A 12 -3.33 -16.18 0.00
N GLY A 13 -4.53 -16.53 0.47
CA GLY A 13 -5.71 -15.67 0.37
C GLY A 13 -5.53 -14.35 1.11
N MET A 14 -5.01 -14.40 2.36
CA MET A 14 -4.74 -13.19 3.15
C MET A 14 -3.69 -12.28 2.50
N PHE A 15 -2.62 -12.86 1.95
CA PHE A 15 -1.61 -12.10 1.23
C PHE A 15 -2.22 -11.37 0.02
N TYR A 16 -2.98 -12.08 -0.81
CA TYR A 16 -3.60 -11.48 -2.01
C TYR A 16 -4.56 -10.35 -1.64
N THR A 17 -5.39 -10.54 -0.60
CA THR A 17 -6.27 -9.47 -0.11
C THR A 17 -5.50 -8.23 0.32
N ARG A 18 -4.38 -8.39 1.04
CA ARG A 18 -3.53 -7.27 1.46
C ARG A 18 -2.83 -6.59 0.29
N ALA A 19 -2.31 -7.36 -0.67
CA ALA A 19 -1.69 -6.82 -1.87
C ALA A 19 -2.70 -5.96 -2.66
N GLU A 20 -3.92 -6.46 -2.84
CA GLU A 20 -4.96 -5.74 -3.58
C GLU A 20 -5.44 -4.46 -2.85
N GLN A 21 -5.57 -4.52 -1.52
CA GLN A 21 -5.85 -3.32 -0.72
C GLN A 21 -4.74 -2.27 -0.87
N THR A 22 -3.49 -2.71 -0.85
CA THR A 22 -2.31 -1.82 -1.01
C THR A 22 -2.30 -1.19 -2.39
N ARG A 23 -2.54 -1.97 -3.45
CA ARG A 23 -2.67 -1.50 -4.83
C ARG A 23 -3.77 -0.44 -4.98
N THR A 24 -4.95 -0.72 -4.43
CA THR A 24 -6.08 0.21 -4.45
C THR A 24 -5.72 1.53 -3.78
N LEU A 25 -5.00 1.47 -2.65
CA LEU A 25 -4.59 2.66 -1.93
C LEU A 25 -3.51 3.46 -2.69
N LEU A 26 -2.55 2.79 -3.34
CA LEU A 26 -1.58 3.43 -4.24
C LEU A 26 -2.28 4.23 -5.35
N GLU A 27 -3.24 3.62 -6.03
CA GLU A 27 -4.00 4.25 -7.11
C GLU A 27 -4.79 5.47 -6.60
N LEU A 28 -5.47 5.35 -5.45
CA LEU A 28 -6.25 6.43 -4.86
C LEU A 28 -5.38 7.61 -4.41
N VAL A 29 -4.29 7.34 -3.68
CA VAL A 29 -3.40 8.37 -3.14
C VAL A 29 -2.61 9.02 -4.28
N GLY A 30 -2.11 8.23 -5.23
CA GLY A 30 -1.40 8.74 -6.41
C GLY A 30 -2.28 9.65 -7.26
N ARG A 31 -3.54 9.25 -7.50
CA ARG A 31 -4.48 10.11 -8.22
C ARG A 31 -4.77 11.41 -7.46
N ALA A 32 -4.99 11.35 -6.14
CA ALA A 32 -5.21 12.54 -5.33
C ALA A 32 -3.99 13.48 -5.34
N ALA A 33 -2.76 12.93 -5.29
CA ALA A 33 -1.53 13.70 -5.40
C ALA A 33 -1.42 14.41 -6.76
N CYS A 34 -1.71 13.70 -7.85
CA CYS A 34 -1.74 14.28 -9.21
C CYS A 34 -2.81 15.37 -9.35
N ASP A 35 -4.04 15.12 -8.89
CA ASP A 35 -5.15 16.08 -8.98
C ASP A 35 -4.85 17.37 -8.18
N GLN A 36 -4.06 17.27 -7.11
CA GLN A 36 -3.62 18.41 -6.29
C GLN A 36 -2.30 19.04 -6.76
N SER A 37 -1.67 18.51 -7.82
CA SER A 37 -0.34 18.92 -8.29
C SER A 37 0.73 18.92 -7.17
N ASP A 38 0.60 17.97 -6.24
CA ASP A 38 1.50 17.82 -5.09
C ASP A 38 2.68 16.90 -5.47
N PHE A 39 3.76 17.50 -5.97
CA PHE A 39 4.93 16.78 -6.49
C PHE A 39 5.62 15.91 -5.44
N ASP A 40 5.68 16.36 -4.19
CA ASP A 40 6.28 15.58 -3.10
C ASP A 40 5.45 14.30 -2.86
N ALA A 41 4.12 14.41 -2.90
CA ALA A 41 3.23 13.26 -2.78
C ALA A 41 3.32 12.33 -3.97
N VAL A 42 3.43 12.85 -5.19
CA VAL A 42 3.63 12.03 -6.38
C VAL A 42 4.93 11.22 -6.27
N GLN A 43 6.04 11.86 -5.89
CA GLN A 43 7.31 11.17 -5.72
C GLN A 43 7.24 10.11 -4.61
N GLY A 44 6.70 10.46 -3.44
CA GLY A 44 6.56 9.51 -2.33
C GLY A 44 5.69 8.30 -2.68
N VAL A 45 4.58 8.50 -3.41
CA VAL A 45 3.73 7.40 -3.89
C VAL A 45 4.46 6.53 -4.92
N GLN A 46 5.28 7.13 -5.80
CA GLN A 46 6.05 6.39 -6.79
C GLN A 46 7.10 5.47 -6.14
N GLU A 47 7.82 5.96 -5.13
CA GLU A 47 8.78 5.15 -4.36
C GLU A 47 8.08 3.98 -3.66
N LEU A 48 6.90 4.22 -3.07
CA LEU A 48 6.07 3.19 -2.46
C LEU A 48 5.53 2.17 -3.47
N ALA A 49 5.22 2.60 -4.70
CA ALA A 49 4.80 1.70 -5.77
C ALA A 49 5.94 0.76 -6.20
N SER A 50 7.19 1.25 -6.28
CA SER A 50 8.35 0.40 -6.52
C SER A 50 8.58 -0.60 -5.39
N ALA A 51 8.46 -0.17 -4.13
CA ALA A 51 8.55 -1.06 -2.97
C ALA A 51 7.43 -2.11 -2.96
N TYR A 52 6.22 -1.75 -3.38
CA TYR A 52 5.09 -2.67 -3.51
C TYR A 52 5.37 -3.80 -4.50
N VAL A 53 5.94 -3.51 -5.67
CA VAL A 53 6.29 -4.55 -6.64
C VAL A 53 7.27 -5.56 -6.03
N GLN A 54 8.30 -5.08 -5.33
CA GLN A 54 9.27 -5.94 -4.65
C GLN A 54 8.61 -6.77 -3.52
N ALA A 55 7.74 -6.15 -2.72
CA ALA A 55 7.01 -6.84 -1.66
C ALA A 55 6.10 -7.95 -2.23
N VAL A 56 5.48 -7.71 -3.39
CA VAL A 56 4.65 -8.72 -4.04
C VAL A 56 5.48 -9.88 -4.57
N GLU A 57 6.62 -9.60 -5.23
CA GLU A 57 7.53 -10.62 -5.74
C GLU A 57 8.09 -11.53 -4.64
N LEU A 58 8.32 -10.97 -3.45
CA LEU A 58 8.86 -11.70 -2.29
C LEU A 58 7.78 -12.29 -1.38
N ILE A 59 6.49 -12.02 -1.66
CA ILE A 59 5.36 -12.40 -0.80
C ILE A 59 5.58 -11.85 0.63
N ASP A 60 6.07 -10.62 0.73
CA ASP A 60 6.42 -9.96 1.97
C ASP A 60 5.22 -9.19 2.54
N VAL A 61 4.55 -9.84 3.48
CA VAL A 61 3.39 -9.28 4.17
C VAL A 61 3.75 -8.08 5.04
N ALA A 62 4.93 -8.07 5.66
CA ALA A 62 5.35 -6.98 6.54
C ALA A 62 5.70 -5.71 5.73
N ALA A 63 6.33 -5.89 4.57
CA ALA A 63 6.55 -4.79 3.63
C ALA A 63 5.23 -4.20 3.13
N LEU A 64 4.23 -5.02 2.80
CA LEU A 64 2.89 -4.54 2.42
C LEU A 64 2.20 -3.74 3.55
N GLU A 65 2.36 -4.16 4.81
CA GLU A 65 1.84 -3.40 5.96
C GLU A 65 2.54 -2.04 6.11
N HIS A 66 3.85 -2.00 5.95
CA HIS A 66 4.62 -0.75 6.00
C HIS A 66 4.17 0.22 4.90
N ILE A 67 4.00 -0.28 3.67
CA ILE A 67 3.54 0.51 2.53
C ILE A 67 2.14 1.07 2.80
N ASN A 68 1.21 0.25 3.31
CA ASN A 68 -0.13 0.73 3.69
C ASN A 68 -0.10 1.82 4.76
N GLY A 69 0.75 1.66 5.79
CA GLY A 69 0.96 2.68 6.81
C GLY A 69 1.43 4.01 6.22
N ALA A 70 2.44 3.97 5.35
CA ALA A 70 2.97 5.15 4.67
C ALA A 70 1.92 5.82 3.77
N LEU A 71 1.18 5.04 2.98
CA LEU A 71 0.11 5.55 2.11
C LEU A 71 -1.05 6.18 2.90
N THR A 72 -1.37 5.64 4.07
CA THR A 72 -2.37 6.24 4.98
C THR A 72 -1.92 7.61 5.45
N GLY A 73 -0.63 7.80 5.75
CA GLY A 73 -0.04 9.10 6.08
C GLY A 73 -0.18 10.10 4.92
N TRP A 74 0.19 9.69 3.70
CA TRP A 74 0.00 10.51 2.50
C TRP A 74 -1.46 10.87 2.25
N GLN A 75 -2.37 9.91 2.41
CA GLN A 75 -3.81 10.14 2.25
C GLN A 75 -4.33 11.18 3.25
N GLN A 76 -3.92 11.10 4.52
CA GLN A 76 -4.31 12.08 5.54
C GLN A 76 -3.77 13.47 5.22
N ARG A 77 -2.50 13.56 4.78
CA ARG A 77 -1.89 14.83 4.35
C ARG A 77 -2.66 15.46 3.20
N LEU A 78 -2.96 14.70 2.14
CA LEU A 78 -3.67 15.18 0.96
C LEU A 78 -5.14 15.56 1.26
N ARG A 79 -5.76 14.94 2.28
CA ARG A 79 -7.09 15.34 2.76
C ARG A 79 -7.08 16.59 3.62
N HIS A 80 -5.97 16.84 4.33
CA HIS A 80 -5.83 17.93 5.28
C HIS A 80 -4.52 18.71 5.09
N PRO A 81 -4.32 19.38 3.94
CA PRO A 81 -3.06 20.07 3.63
C PRO A 81 -2.73 21.21 4.62
N GLN A 82 -3.75 21.75 5.30
CA GLN A 82 -3.60 22.78 6.35
C GLN A 82 -2.95 22.27 7.66
N LEU A 83 -2.98 20.97 7.96
CA LEU A 83 -2.49 20.43 9.23
C LEU A 83 -0.98 20.11 9.24
N VAL A 84 -0.30 20.24 8.09
CA VAL A 84 1.11 19.85 7.92
C VAL A 84 2.06 21.05 7.95
N ARG A 85 1.56 22.27 8.19
CA ARG A 85 2.39 23.47 8.38
C ARG A 85 2.48 23.84 9.86
N HIS A 86 3.48 23.33 10.58
CA HIS A 86 4.02 23.93 11.79
C HIS A 86 5.53 23.67 11.90
#